data_AF-A0A133ZIX9-F1
#
_entry.id   AF-A0A133ZIX9-F1
#
_cell.length_a   1.000
_cell.length_b   1.000
_cell.length_c   1.000
_cell.angle_alpha   90.00
_cell.angle_beta   90.00
_cell.angle_gamma   90.00
#
_symmetry.space_group_name_H-M   'P 1'
#
loop_
_entity.id
_entity.type
_entity.pdbx_description
1 polymer ?
#
loop_
_entity_poly.entity_id
_entity_poly.type
_entity_poly.pdbx_seq_one_letter_code
_entity_poly.pdbx_strand_id
1 'polypeptide(L)'
;MGFGGAFYRRDSDGRPWVPPWWFSFVILPLLVIATFYVSQVTGWGGVASSNEEGVPWSEVTSDGVILYVVGFMAFYFVLVLPIFVVRRHLWDKKQQDASQS
;
A
#
# COMPACT_ATOMS: atom_id res chain seq x y z
N MET A 1 1.15 -11.75 -0.91
CA MET A 1 -0.14 -11.34 -1.51
C MET A 1 -0.04 -9.86 -1.87
N GLY A 2 0.14 -9.52 -3.15
CA GLY A 2 0.38 -8.13 -3.59
C GLY A 2 -0.89 -7.27 -3.66
N PHE A 3 -0.72 -5.97 -3.90
CA PHE A 3 -1.81 -4.98 -4.07
C PHE A 3 -2.91 -5.43 -5.06
N GLY A 4 -2.55 -6.25 -6.07
CA GLY A 4 -3.51 -6.84 -7.02
C GLY A 4 -4.67 -7.60 -6.37
N GLY A 5 -4.43 -8.34 -5.27
CA GLY A 5 -5.48 -9.09 -4.58
C GLY A 5 -6.48 -8.18 -3.84
N ALA A 6 -6.03 -7.00 -3.40
CA ALA A 6 -6.89 -6.03 -2.73
C ALA A 6 -7.86 -5.36 -3.70
N PHE A 7 -7.48 -5.18 -4.98
CA PHE A 7 -8.35 -4.56 -5.99
C PHE A 7 -9.57 -5.40 -6.39
N TYR A 8 -9.50 -6.72 -6.23
CA TYR A 8 -10.63 -7.64 -6.49
C TYR A 8 -11.47 -7.92 -5.24
N ARG A 9 -11.04 -7.43 -4.08
CA ARG A 9 -11.78 -7.61 -2.82
C ARG A 9 -13.07 -6.78 -2.84
N ARG A 10 -14.14 -7.39 -2.34
CA ARG A 10 -15.44 -6.74 -2.11
C ARG A 10 -15.81 -6.84 -0.63
N ASP A 11 -16.59 -5.87 -0.15
CA ASP A 11 -17.25 -5.94 1.14
C ASP A 11 -18.33 -7.04 1.13
N SER A 12 -18.84 -7.39 2.33
CA SER A 12 -19.98 -8.32 2.51
C SER A 12 -21.19 -7.94 1.65
N ASP A 13 -21.37 -6.65 1.42
CA ASP A 13 -22.46 -6.08 0.64
C ASP A 13 -22.18 -6.08 -0.88
N GLY A 14 -21.08 -6.70 -1.33
CA GLY A 14 -20.68 -6.77 -2.74
C GLY A 14 -20.06 -5.47 -3.30
N ARG A 15 -19.96 -4.41 -2.50
CA ARG A 15 -19.34 -3.14 -2.90
C ARG A 15 -17.81 -3.29 -3.02
N PRO A 16 -17.15 -2.54 -3.91
CA PRO A 16 -15.68 -2.49 -3.93
C PRO A 16 -15.12 -2.15 -2.55
N TRP A 17 -14.20 -2.97 -2.07
CA TRP A 17 -13.58 -2.78 -0.77
C TRP A 17 -12.68 -1.54 -0.78
N VAL A 18 -12.68 -0.78 0.31
CA VAL A 18 -11.78 0.35 0.54
C VAL A 18 -11.05 0.10 1.86
N PRO A 19 -9.73 0.27 1.91
CA PRO A 19 -8.99 0.09 3.15
C PRO A 19 -9.52 1.01 4.27
N PRO A 20 -9.79 0.49 5.47
CA PRO A 20 -10.16 1.30 6.63
C PRO A 20 -9.08 2.33 6.96
N TRP A 21 -9.47 3.48 7.50
CA TRP A 21 -8.53 4.55 7.84
C TRP A 21 -7.41 4.09 8.79
N TRP A 22 -7.72 3.29 9.82
CA TRP A 22 -6.73 2.81 10.78
C TRP A 22 -5.68 1.89 10.12
N PHE A 23 -6.07 1.15 9.08
CA PHE A 23 -5.11 0.36 8.30
C PHE A 23 -4.13 1.29 7.59
N SER A 24 -4.62 2.32 6.90
CA SER A 24 -3.81 3.27 6.14
C SER A 24 -2.89 4.14 7.02
N PHE A 25 -3.34 4.51 8.22
CA PHE A 25 -2.60 5.43 9.10
C PHE A 25 -1.76 4.74 10.18
N VAL A 26 -2.03 3.48 10.51
CA VAL A 26 -1.33 2.76 11.59
C VAL A 26 -0.61 1.54 11.05
N ILE A 27 -1.35 0.62 10.43
CA ILE A 27 -0.77 -0.66 9.99
C ILE A 27 0.19 -0.46 8.82
N LEU A 28 -0.21 0.31 7.81
CA LEU A 28 0.59 0.48 6.61
C LEU A 28 1.94 1.17 6.91
N PRO A 29 2.02 2.26 7.68
CA PRO A 29 3.31 2.83 8.08
C PRO A 29 4.21 1.82 8.81
N LEU A 30 3.65 1.04 9.74
CA LEU A 30 4.40 0.03 10.48
C LEU A 30 4.93 -1.06 9.54
N LEU A 31 4.13 -1.51 8.58
CA LEU A 31 4.57 -2.49 7.57
C LEU A 31 5.67 -1.92 6.66
N VAL A 32 5.61 -0.64 6.30
CA VAL A 32 6.64 0.00 5.48
C VAL A 32 7.95 0.13 6.25
N ILE A 33 7.89 0.52 7.53
CA ILE A 33 9.07 0.54 8.42
C ILE A 33 9.67 -0.86 8.56
N ALA A 34 8.84 -1.88 8.81
CA ALA A 34 9.31 -3.25 8.89
C ALA A 34 9.96 -3.70 7.57
N THR A 35 9.34 -3.36 6.44
CA THR A 35 9.85 -3.66 5.10
C THR A 35 11.21 -3.02 4.86
N PHE A 36 11.40 -1.77 5.29
CA PHE A 36 12.67 -1.05 5.18
C PHE A 36 13.82 -1.78 5.88
N TYR A 37 13.59 -2.27 7.11
CA TYR A 37 14.61 -3.02 7.84
C TYR A 37 14.85 -4.41 7.25
N VAL A 38 13.78 -5.12 6.90
CA VAL A 38 13.90 -6.44 6.27
C VAL A 38 14.64 -6.34 4.93
N SER A 39 14.41 -5.29 4.14
CA SER A 39 15.09 -5.10 2.85
C SER A 39 16.60 -4.90 2.99
N GLN A 40 17.07 -4.27 4.07
CA GLN A 40 18.50 -4.15 4.33
C GLN A 40 19.13 -5.50 4.65
N VAL A 41 18.40 -6.37 5.35
CA VAL A 41 18.91 -7.69 5.77
C VAL A 41 18.89 -8.71 4.65
N THR A 42 17.83 -8.70 3.83
CA THR A 42 17.69 -9.65 2.73
C THR A 42 18.47 -9.23 1.49
N GLY A 43 18.91 -7.98 1.45
CA GLY A 43 19.32 -7.32 0.22
C GLY A 43 18.10 -6.96 -0.64
N TRP A 44 18.27 -5.95 -1.50
CA TRP A 44 17.23 -5.52 -2.43
C TRP A 44 17.81 -5.38 -3.84
N GLY A 45 17.18 -6.07 -4.79
CA GLY A 45 17.42 -5.96 -6.22
C GLY A 45 16.14 -5.51 -6.91
N GLY A 46 15.87 -4.20 -6.90
CA GLY A 46 14.77 -3.62 -7.65
C GLY A 46 15.17 -3.41 -9.12
N VAL A 47 14.19 -3.34 -10.03
CA VAL A 47 14.38 -3.16 -11.49
C VAL A 47 15.18 -1.88 -11.86
N ALA A 48 15.46 -1.00 -10.90
CA ALA A 48 16.15 0.28 -11.09
C ALA A 48 17.35 0.53 -10.14
N SER A 49 17.77 -0.44 -9.30
CA SER A 49 18.93 -0.27 -8.42
C SER A 49 19.96 -1.38 -8.63
N SER A 50 21.23 -1.08 -8.35
CA SER A 50 22.27 -2.10 -8.20
C SER A 50 21.79 -3.11 -7.14
N ASN A 51 22.04 -4.40 -7.37
CA ASN A 51 21.81 -5.43 -6.35
C ASN A 51 22.63 -5.05 -5.12
N GLU A 52 21.96 -4.65 -4.04
CA GLU A 52 22.60 -4.46 -2.76
C GLU A 52 22.56 -5.81 -2.03
N GLU A 53 23.74 -6.33 -1.70
CA GLU A 53 23.86 -7.50 -0.84
C GLU A 53 23.33 -7.15 0.55
N GLY A 54 22.57 -8.07 1.15
CA GLY A 54 22.00 -7.85 2.47
C GLY A 54 23.08 -7.75 3.55
N VAL A 55 22.89 -6.84 4.50
CA VAL A 55 23.78 -6.66 5.66
C VAL A 55 23.27 -7.43 6.88
N PRO A 56 24.15 -7.90 7.78
CA PRO A 56 23.71 -8.53 9.02
C PRO A 56 22.93 -7.55 9.89
N TRP A 57 22.04 -8.06 10.77
CA TRP A 57 21.22 -7.24 11.67
C TRP A 57 22.01 -6.25 12.53
N SER A 58 23.28 -6.55 12.84
CA SER A 58 24.18 -5.67 13.58
C SER A 58 24.62 -4.42 12.82
N GLU A 59 24.49 -4.41 11.50
CA GLU A 59 24.92 -3.33 10.60
C GLU A 59 23.73 -2.57 9.99
N VAL A 60 22.51 -2.95 10.36
CA VAL A 60 21.29 -2.29 9.91
C VAL A 60 21.23 -0.86 10.45
N THR A 61 21.02 0.09 9.55
CA THR A 61 20.90 1.52 9.90
C THR A 61 19.47 2.02 9.76
N SER A 62 19.13 3.07 10.51
CA SER A 62 17.88 3.82 10.36
C SER A 62 18.00 4.98 9.37
N ASP A 63 19.16 5.15 8.74
CA ASP A 63 19.41 6.26 7.82
C ASP A 63 18.44 6.23 6.64
N GLY A 64 17.73 7.35 6.43
CA GLY A 64 16.75 7.45 5.34
C GLY A 64 15.40 6.77 5.60
N VAL A 65 15.17 6.12 6.75
CA VAL A 65 13.89 5.47 7.07
C VAL A 65 12.72 6.46 6.96
N ILE A 66 12.91 7.70 7.43
CA ILE A 66 11.87 8.73 7.39
C ILE A 66 11.54 9.08 5.93
N LEU A 67 12.55 9.31 5.09
CA LEU A 67 12.35 9.63 3.69
C LEU A 67 11.69 8.48 2.93
N TYR A 68 12.11 7.24 3.20
CA TYR A 68 11.50 6.04 2.61
C TYR A 68 10.02 5.91 2.98
N VAL A 69 9.70 6.03 4.27
CA VAL A 69 8.33 5.93 4.78
C VAL A 69 7.47 7.06 4.22
N VAL A 70 7.95 8.30 4.26
CA VAL A 70 7.22 9.46 3.72
C VAL A 70 6.98 9.31 2.23
N GLY A 71 7.99 8.89 1.45
CA GLY A 71 7.86 8.67 0.01
C GLY A 71 6.84 7.60 -0.32
N PHE A 72 6.87 6.47 0.39
CA PHE A 72 5.88 5.41 0.21
C PHE A 72 4.48 5.87 0.63
N MET A 73 4.34 6.57 1.77
CA MET A 73 3.05 7.08 2.23
C MET A 73 2.47 8.08 1.22
N ALA A 74 3.28 9.00 0.70
CA ALA A 74 2.85 9.94 -0.33
C ALA A 74 2.36 9.21 -1.59
N PHE A 75 3.11 8.22 -2.08
CA PHE A 75 2.69 7.37 -3.18
C PHE A 75 1.36 6.68 -2.89
N TYR A 76 1.21 6.09 -1.70
CA TYR A 76 0.00 5.39 -1.30
C TYR A 76 -1.21 6.32 -1.24
N PHE A 77 -1.11 7.47 -0.57
CA PHE A 77 -2.24 8.39 -0.39
C PHE A 77 -2.62 9.13 -1.67
N VAL A 78 -1.65 9.42 -2.55
CA VAL A 78 -1.90 10.18 -3.79
C VAL A 78 -2.32 9.28 -4.95
N LEU A 79 -1.77 8.08 -5.05
CA LEU A 79 -2.00 7.21 -6.22
C LEU A 79 -2.83 5.98 -5.87
N VAL A 80 -2.55 5.29 -4.77
CA VAL A 80 -3.17 3.99 -4.48
C VAL A 80 -4.57 4.17 -3.86
N LEU A 81 -4.68 4.91 -2.76
CA LEU A 81 -5.93 5.09 -2.02
C LEU A 81 -7.05 5.71 -2.88
N PRO A 82 -6.80 6.74 -3.72
CA PRO A 82 -7.84 7.34 -4.54
C PRO A 82 -8.46 6.36 -5.54
N ILE A 83 -7.70 5.39 -6.06
CA ILE A 83 -8.24 4.36 -6.96
C ILE A 83 -9.33 3.54 -6.25
N PHE A 84 -9.11 3.14 -4.99
CA PHE A 84 -10.10 2.41 -4.21
C PHE A 84 -11.38 3.24 -3.99
N VAL A 85 -11.21 4.52 -3.64
CA VAL A 85 -12.33 5.44 -3.38
C VAL A 85 -13.13 5.70 -4.67
N VAL A 86 -12.45 6.04 -5.77
CA VAL A 86 -13.09 6.30 -7.07
C VAL A 86 -13.84 5.07 -7.55
N ARG A 87 -13.26 3.88 -7.44
CA ARG A 87 -13.93 2.63 -7.82
C ARG A 87 -15.22 2.39 -7.03
N ARG A 88 -15.20 2.62 -5.72
CA ARG A 88 -16.41 2.52 -4.88
C ARG A 88 -17.44 3.55 -5.29
N HIS A 89 -17.03 4.79 -5.52
CA HIS A 89 -17.92 5.87 -5.93
C HIS A 89 -18.59 5.59 -7.29
N LEU A 90 -17.85 5.07 -8.28
CA LEU A 90 -18.42 4.68 -9.58
C LEU A 90 -19.38 3.50 -9.47
N TRP A 91 -19.12 2.56 -8.55
CA TRP A 91 -20.04 1.46 -8.28
C TRP A 91 -21.35 1.96 -7.67
N ASP A 92 -21.27 2.84 -6.68
CA ASP A 92 -22.44 3.42 -6.02
C ASP A 92 -23.31 4.20 -7.01
N LYS A 93 -22.69 4.97 -7.94
CA LYS A 93 -23.41 5.64 -9.03
C LYS A 93 -24.17 4.66 -9.93
N LYS A 94 -23.52 3.58 -10.38
CA LYS A 94 -24.17 2.56 -11.23
C LYS A 94 -25.37 1.89 -10.56
N GLN A 95 -25.28 1.65 -9.25
CA GLN A 95 -26.38 1.06 -8.49
C GLN A 95 -27.56 2.03 -8.35
N GLN A 96 -27.28 3.32 -8.16
CA GLN A 96 -28.31 4.37 -8.12
C GLN A 96 -29.04 4.47 -9.47
N ASP A 97 -28.31 4.52 -10.58
CA ASP A 97 -28.90 4.58 -11.92
C ASP A 97 -29.81 3.37 -12.21
N ALA A 98 -29.37 2.16 -11.83
CA ALA A 98 -30.14 0.93 -11.99
C ALA A 98 -31.38 0.85 -11.09
N SER A 99 -31.41 1.57 -9.97
CA SER A 99 -32.56 1.64 -9.07
C SER A 99 -33.64 2.65 -9.52
N GLN A 100 -33.29 3.53 -10.47
CA GLN A 100 -34.18 4.58 -11.00
C GLN A 100 -34.78 4.25 -12.38
N SER A 101 -34.37 3.14 -13.01
CA SER A 101 -34.91 2.61 -14.28
C SER A 101 -35.93 1.50 -14.06
#